data_AF-A0A1B2EZ51-F1
#
_entry.id   AF-A0A1B2EZ51-F1
#
_cell.length_a   1.000
_cell.length_b   1.000
_cell.length_c   1.000
_cell.angle_alpha   90.00
_cell.angle_beta   90.00
_cell.angle_gamma   90.00
#
_symmetry.space_group_name_H-M   'P 1'
#
loop_
_entity.id
_entity.type
_entity.pdbx_description
1 polymer ?
#
loop_
_entity_poly.entity_id
_entity_poly.type
_entity_poly.pdbx_seq_one_letter_code
_entity_poly.pdbx_strand_id
1 'polypeptide(L)'
;MHSEKGQRMAVGLSRFKRPYRQHSSSYIKLSKTGWLIESAAAFLIALLVGGSPAGADEFDPLAVYSEARPLNDRWQACAASFVRRRLQSQQTSEALAEDALDRCRAEQNRLRRFLVDKIGRGSAENVVTLLREKYQSDLTAAINALRTRD
;
A
#
# COMPACT_ATOMS: atom_id res chain seq x y z
N MET A 1 20.06 27.88 52.29
CA MET A 1 19.80 28.40 50.93
C MET A 1 20.91 27.88 50.02
N HIS A 2 20.64 26.77 49.35
CA HIS A 2 20.26 26.70 47.94
C HIS A 2 21.42 26.99 46.95
N SER A 3 21.74 25.93 46.22
CA SER A 3 21.89 25.88 44.76
C SER A 3 23.31 25.82 44.17
N GLU A 4 23.55 24.63 43.60
CA GLU A 4 24.55 24.20 42.64
C GLU A 4 24.77 25.17 41.46
N LYS A 5 26.03 25.29 41.03
CA LYS A 5 26.41 25.61 39.64
C LYS A 5 27.74 24.94 39.28
N GLY A 6 27.82 24.35 38.09
CA GLY A 6 29.08 24.09 37.40
C GLY A 6 29.27 22.63 36.96
N GLN A 7 28.50 22.12 36.01
CA GLN A 7 28.86 22.02 34.58
C GLN A 7 30.03 21.08 34.23
N ARG A 8 29.71 20.16 33.29
CA ARG A 8 30.55 19.46 32.31
C ARG A 8 31.29 18.20 32.76
N MET A 9 30.77 17.06 32.33
CA MET A 9 31.59 15.98 31.81
C MET A 9 31.03 15.48 30.47
N ALA A 10 31.93 15.44 29.49
CA ALA A 10 31.74 14.87 28.17
C ALA A 10 32.08 13.38 28.21
N VAL A 11 31.19 12.52 27.72
CA VAL A 11 31.44 11.13 27.32
C VAL A 11 30.27 10.76 26.40
N GLY A 12 30.34 10.11 25.25
CA GLY A 12 31.38 9.40 24.53
C GLY A 12 30.62 8.59 23.49
N LEU A 13 30.92 8.79 22.20
CA LEU A 13 30.31 8.08 21.07
C LEU A 13 30.47 6.57 21.24
N SER A 14 29.36 5.84 21.39
CA SER A 14 29.35 4.38 21.37
C SER A 14 28.54 3.87 20.18
N ARG A 15 29.28 3.31 19.21
CA ARG A 15 28.81 2.59 18.02
C ARG A 15 27.90 1.43 18.42
N PHE A 16 26.64 1.46 17.97
CA PHE A 16 25.73 0.32 18.08
C PHE A 16 26.04 -0.71 16.99
N LYS A 17 26.80 -1.76 17.34
CA LYS A 17 26.97 -3.00 16.55
C LYS A 17 25.68 -3.82 16.68
N ARG A 18 24.95 -4.04 15.58
CA ARG A 18 23.87 -5.06 15.52
C ARG A 18 24.50 -6.44 15.27
N PRO A 19 24.22 -7.46 16.09
CA PRO A 19 24.59 -8.83 15.77
C PRO A 19 23.63 -9.45 14.74
N TYR A 20 24.24 -10.03 13.72
CA TYR A 20 23.67 -10.90 12.71
C TYR A 20 23.28 -12.24 13.37
N ARG A 21 22.03 -12.68 13.22
CA ARG A 21 21.56 -14.00 13.65
C ARG A 21 20.86 -14.69 12.48
N GLN A 22 21.62 -15.51 11.76
CA GLN A 22 21.10 -16.60 10.93
C GLN A 22 20.77 -17.78 11.86
N HIS A 23 19.56 -18.32 11.77
CA HIS A 23 19.28 -19.76 11.85
C HIS A 23 17.79 -20.01 11.63
N SER A 24 17.43 -20.60 10.49
CA SER A 24 16.33 -21.56 10.41
C SER A 24 16.31 -22.25 9.05
N SER A 25 17.15 -23.27 8.92
CA SER A 25 16.82 -24.43 8.10
C SER A 25 15.73 -25.21 8.83
N SER A 26 14.57 -25.37 8.21
CA SER A 26 13.56 -26.36 8.56
C SER A 26 12.75 -26.65 7.31
N TYR A 27 13.09 -27.78 6.69
CA TYR A 27 12.34 -28.40 5.61
C TYR A 27 10.93 -28.71 6.13
N ILE A 28 9.96 -27.86 5.81
CA ILE A 28 8.56 -28.15 6.09
C ILE A 28 8.08 -29.18 5.07
N LYS A 29 7.75 -30.34 5.63
CA LYS A 29 7.09 -31.47 4.99
C LYS A 29 5.95 -31.00 4.09
N LEU A 30 6.05 -31.44 2.85
CA LEU A 30 5.01 -31.43 1.83
C LEU A 30 3.87 -32.35 2.31
N SER A 31 2.80 -31.78 2.86
CA SER A 31 1.52 -32.47 3.06
C SER A 31 0.47 -31.87 2.13
N LYS A 32 0.01 -32.71 1.20
CA LYS A 32 -1.13 -32.48 0.30
C LYS A 32 -2.38 -32.12 1.11
N THR A 33 -2.95 -30.95 0.83
CA THR A 33 -4.38 -30.63 0.58
C THR A 33 -4.63 -29.16 0.92
N GLY A 34 -5.27 -28.42 0.01
CA GLY A 34 -5.70 -27.04 0.26
C GLY A 34 -5.45 -26.10 -0.90
N TRP A 35 -5.95 -26.47 -2.08
CA TRP A 35 -6.32 -25.54 -3.15
C TRP A 35 -7.04 -24.32 -2.52
N LEU A 36 -6.66 -23.08 -2.88
CA LEU A 36 -7.33 -21.77 -2.61
C LEU A 36 -6.46 -20.64 -1.97
N ILE A 37 -5.14 -20.58 -2.19
CA ILE A 37 -4.40 -19.33 -1.95
C ILE A 37 -3.39 -19.09 -3.06
N GLU A 38 -3.88 -18.75 -4.26
CA GLU A 38 -3.02 -18.24 -5.34
C GLU A 38 -3.78 -17.34 -6.33
N SER A 39 -4.84 -16.67 -5.86
CA SER A 39 -5.82 -16.00 -6.73
C SER A 39 -5.62 -14.49 -6.91
N ALA A 40 -4.47 -13.93 -6.53
CA ALA A 40 -4.15 -12.53 -6.87
C ALA A 40 -3.30 -12.42 -8.16
N ALA A 41 -2.37 -13.34 -8.36
CA ALA A 41 -1.49 -13.34 -9.53
C ALA A 41 -2.19 -13.86 -10.80
N ALA A 42 -3.04 -14.88 -10.66
CA ALA A 42 -3.72 -15.51 -11.79
C ALA A 42 -4.72 -14.58 -12.52
N PHE A 43 -5.33 -13.63 -11.80
CA PHE A 43 -6.34 -12.74 -12.39
C PHE A 43 -5.72 -11.67 -13.32
N LEU A 44 -4.49 -11.23 -13.03
CA LEU A 44 -3.78 -10.26 -13.85
C LEU A 44 -3.23 -10.88 -15.13
N ILE A 45 -2.80 -12.15 -15.08
CA ILE A 45 -2.23 -12.86 -16.23
C ILE A 45 -3.31 -13.16 -17.29
N ALA A 46 -4.53 -13.50 -16.87
CA ALA A 46 -5.63 -13.83 -17.79
C ALA A 46 -6.09 -12.65 -18.67
N LEU A 47 -5.83 -11.41 -18.25
CA LEU A 47 -6.28 -10.20 -18.97
C LEU A 47 -5.33 -9.76 -20.10
N LEU A 48 -4.15 -10.38 -20.24
CA LEU A 48 -3.08 -9.92 -21.14
C LEU A 48 -2.91 -10.77 -22.41
N VAL A 49 -3.61 -11.90 -22.54
CA VAL A 49 -3.45 -12.84 -23.66
C VAL A 49 -4.31 -12.40 -24.86
N GLY A 50 -3.90 -11.33 -25.53
CA GLY A 50 -4.64 -10.79 -26.68
C GLY A 50 -3.84 -9.92 -27.66
N GLY A 51 -2.50 -9.98 -27.67
CA GLY A 51 -1.67 -9.18 -28.57
C GLY A 51 -0.51 -9.99 -29.17
N SER A 52 -0.46 -10.08 -30.50
CA SER A 52 0.61 -10.74 -31.26
C SER A 52 1.99 -10.09 -31.07
N PRO A 53 3.10 -10.85 -31.14
CA PRO A 53 4.43 -10.37 -30.79
C PRO A 53 5.14 -9.77 -32.01
N ALA A 54 5.46 -8.48 -31.97
CA ALA A 54 6.43 -7.87 -32.87
C ALA A 54 7.14 -6.71 -32.16
N GLY A 55 8.34 -6.99 -31.64
CA GLY A 55 9.18 -6.06 -30.90
C GLY A 55 9.21 -6.40 -29.41
N ALA A 56 10.18 -7.21 -28.98
CA ALA A 56 10.34 -7.67 -27.60
C ALA A 56 10.92 -6.56 -26.71
N ASP A 57 10.08 -5.59 -26.35
CA ASP A 57 10.05 -5.12 -24.96
C ASP A 57 9.02 -6.02 -24.27
N GLU A 58 9.50 -7.06 -23.60
CA GLU A 58 8.62 -8.00 -22.91
C GLU A 58 7.88 -7.22 -21.83
N PHE A 59 6.55 -7.10 -21.97
CA PHE A 59 5.73 -6.51 -20.94
C PHE A 59 5.89 -7.34 -19.66
N ASP A 60 6.61 -6.78 -18.68
CA ASP A 60 6.78 -7.39 -17.35
C ASP A 60 5.72 -6.82 -16.38
N PRO A 61 4.65 -7.58 -16.05
CA PRO A 61 3.62 -7.11 -15.14
C PRO A 61 4.17 -6.86 -13.73
N LEU A 62 5.22 -7.57 -13.32
CA LEU A 62 5.82 -7.45 -12.00
C LEU A 62 6.62 -6.15 -11.88
N ALA A 63 7.36 -5.76 -12.91
CA ALA A 63 8.02 -4.47 -12.99
C ALA A 63 7.00 -3.32 -12.91
N VAL A 64 5.91 -3.39 -13.69
CA VAL A 64 4.85 -2.36 -13.65
C VAL A 64 4.23 -2.25 -12.26
N TYR A 65 3.96 -3.38 -11.59
CA TYR A 65 3.45 -3.36 -10.22
C TYR A 65 4.44 -2.71 -9.24
N SER A 66 5.72 -3.08 -9.31
CA SER A 66 6.78 -2.54 -8.45
C SER A 66 6.90 -1.01 -8.61
N GLU A 67 6.87 -0.53 -9.86
CA GLU A 67 6.93 0.89 -10.18
C GLU A 67 5.65 1.65 -9.79
N ALA A 68 4.47 1.01 -9.87
CA ALA A 68 3.19 1.59 -9.47
C ALA A 68 3.04 1.70 -7.94
N ARG A 69 3.67 0.80 -7.17
CA ARG A 69 3.57 0.74 -5.70
C ARG A 69 3.76 2.11 -5.01
N PRO A 70 4.85 2.87 -5.23
CA PRO A 70 5.02 4.16 -4.54
C PRO A 70 3.96 5.22 -4.92
N LEU A 71 3.36 5.14 -6.11
CA LEU A 71 2.24 6.02 -6.48
C LEU A 71 0.96 5.60 -5.75
N ASN A 72 0.74 4.30 -5.66
CA ASN A 72 -0.37 3.72 -4.94
C ASN A 72 -0.31 4.00 -3.43
N ASP A 73 0.86 3.84 -2.81
CA ASP A 73 1.09 4.10 -1.39
C ASP A 73 0.83 5.58 -1.04
N ARG A 74 1.19 6.51 -1.94
CA ARG A 74 0.88 7.94 -1.78
C ARG A 74 -0.61 8.22 -1.77
N TRP A 75 -1.36 7.57 -2.66
CA TRP A 75 -2.81 7.71 -2.69
C TRP A 75 -3.46 7.19 -1.39
N GLN A 76 -3.06 6.00 -0.93
CA GLN A 76 -3.54 5.44 0.33
C GLN A 76 -3.16 6.31 1.54
N ALA A 77 -1.92 6.79 1.60
CA ALA A 77 -1.44 7.65 2.68
C ALA A 77 -2.21 8.98 2.75
N CYS A 78 -2.56 9.56 1.59
CA CYS A 78 -3.41 10.75 1.53
C CYS A 78 -4.79 10.46 2.14
N ALA A 79 -5.44 9.37 1.72
CA ALA A 79 -6.78 9.02 2.19
C ALA A 79 -6.77 8.72 3.70
N ALA A 80 -5.81 7.92 4.18
CA ALA A 80 -5.64 7.62 5.60
C ALA A 80 -5.40 8.89 6.43
N SER A 81 -4.60 9.83 5.92
CA SER A 81 -4.36 11.13 6.59
C SER A 81 -5.63 11.98 6.68
N PHE A 82 -6.47 11.94 5.64
CA PHE A 82 -7.76 12.65 5.64
C PHE A 82 -8.71 12.05 6.67
N VAL A 83 -8.84 10.73 6.68
CA VAL A 83 -9.68 9.97 7.63
C VAL A 83 -9.23 10.21 9.06
N ARG A 84 -7.93 10.10 9.35
CA ARG A 84 -7.38 10.26 10.70
C ARG A 84 -7.78 11.59 11.35
N ARG A 85 -7.81 12.69 10.58
CA ARG A 85 -8.21 14.02 11.08
C ARG A 85 -9.72 14.15 11.35
N ARG A 86 -10.53 13.21 10.87
CA ARG A 86 -12.00 13.25 10.89
C ARG A 86 -12.62 12.01 11.50
N LEU A 87 -11.83 11.19 12.18
CA LEU A 87 -12.29 9.93 12.75
C LEU A 87 -13.46 10.16 13.74
N GLN A 88 -13.39 11.26 14.50
CA GLN A 88 -14.43 11.67 15.47
C GLN A 88 -15.57 12.49 14.86
N SER A 89 -15.61 12.66 13.54
CA SER A 89 -16.75 13.30 12.87
C SER A 89 -18.02 12.45 13.01
N GLN A 90 -19.19 13.08 12.89
CA GLN A 90 -20.49 12.40 12.89
C GLN A 90 -20.85 11.77 11.53
N GLN A 91 -19.99 11.92 10.50
CA GLN A 91 -20.23 11.30 9.19
C GLN A 91 -20.22 9.78 9.29
N THR A 92 -21.04 9.11 8.47
CA THR A 92 -20.97 7.65 8.32
C THR A 92 -19.59 7.23 7.81
N SER A 93 -19.19 6.00 8.11
CA SER A 93 -17.86 5.50 7.72
C SER A 93 -17.71 5.40 6.21
N GLU A 94 -18.79 5.06 5.51
CA GLU A 94 -18.88 5.01 4.05
C GLU A 94 -18.70 6.40 3.44
N ALA A 95 -19.42 7.40 3.95
CA ALA A 95 -19.33 8.78 3.46
C ALA A 95 -17.93 9.37 3.72
N LEU A 96 -17.36 9.09 4.89
CA LEU A 96 -16.01 9.55 5.23
C LEU A 96 -14.94 8.88 4.35
N ALA A 97 -15.10 7.59 4.01
CA ALA A 97 -14.21 6.88 3.10
C ALA A 97 -14.30 7.44 1.67
N GLU A 98 -15.52 7.70 1.18
CA GLU A 98 -15.74 8.32 -0.13
C GLU A 98 -15.13 9.72 -0.22
N ASP A 99 -15.41 10.57 0.78
CA ASP A 99 -14.83 11.92 0.90
C ASP A 99 -13.29 11.88 0.90
N ALA A 100 -12.69 10.91 1.60
CA ALA A 100 -11.24 10.76 1.64
C ALA A 100 -10.66 10.46 0.25
N LEU A 101 -11.27 9.53 -0.49
CA LEU A 101 -10.83 9.17 -1.84
C LEU A 101 -11.04 10.31 -2.83
N ASP A 102 -12.12 11.07 -2.70
CA ASP A 102 -12.38 12.24 -3.53
C ASP A 102 -11.43 13.39 -3.27
N ARG A 103 -11.12 13.66 -2.01
CA ARG A 103 -10.14 14.68 -1.64
C ARG A 103 -8.72 14.31 -2.06
N CYS A 104 -8.45 13.03 -2.24
CA CYS A 104 -7.15 12.50 -2.69
C CYS A 104 -7.10 12.14 -4.18
N ARG A 105 -8.05 12.64 -4.98
CA ARG A 105 -8.12 12.41 -6.44
C ARG A 105 -6.86 12.82 -7.20
N ALA A 106 -6.10 13.80 -6.70
CA ALA A 106 -4.84 14.21 -7.32
C ALA A 106 -3.79 13.07 -7.33
N GLU A 107 -3.68 12.29 -6.24
CA GLU A 107 -2.77 11.14 -6.16
C GLU A 107 -3.30 9.97 -6.99
N GLN A 108 -4.61 9.72 -6.96
CA GLN A 108 -5.26 8.75 -7.86
C GLN A 108 -4.95 9.05 -9.34
N ASN A 109 -5.03 10.33 -9.75
CA ASN A 109 -4.73 10.75 -11.12
C ASN A 109 -3.26 10.59 -11.50
N ARG A 110 -2.32 10.65 -10.54
CA ARG A 110 -0.90 10.35 -10.80
C ARG A 110 -0.68 8.87 -11.04
N LEU A 111 -1.28 8.00 -10.22
CA LEU A 111 -1.27 6.57 -10.44
C LEU A 111 -1.91 6.21 -11.79
N ARG A 112 -3.08 6.78 -12.09
CA ARG A 112 -3.77 6.57 -13.37
C ARG A 112 -2.89 6.92 -14.56
N ARG A 113 -2.23 8.08 -14.56
CA ARG A 113 -1.35 8.50 -15.66
C ARG A 113 -0.21 7.51 -15.88
N PHE A 114 0.46 7.10 -14.80
CA PHE A 114 1.50 6.08 -14.87
C PHE A 114 0.98 4.76 -15.48
N LEU A 115 -0.19 4.30 -15.05
CA LEU A 115 -0.80 3.09 -15.60
C LEU A 115 -1.20 3.26 -17.07
N VAL A 116 -1.74 4.41 -17.46
CA VAL A 116 -2.06 4.69 -18.87
C VAL A 116 -0.81 4.56 -19.75
N ASP A 117 0.32 5.07 -19.28
CA ASP A 117 1.59 5.03 -20.01
C ASP A 117 2.16 3.60 -20.11
N LYS A 118 1.89 2.73 -19.13
CA LYS A 118 2.44 1.36 -19.07
C LYS A 118 1.53 0.29 -19.68
N ILE A 119 0.21 0.39 -19.48
CA ILE A 119 -0.76 -0.66 -19.81
C ILE A 119 -1.92 -0.17 -20.69
N GLY A 120 -1.87 1.08 -21.13
CA GLY A 120 -2.90 1.69 -21.96
C GLY A 120 -4.14 2.13 -21.17
N ARG A 121 -4.95 2.98 -21.80
CA ARG A 121 -6.08 3.67 -21.16
C ARG A 121 -7.13 2.72 -20.59
N GLY A 122 -7.63 1.77 -21.39
CA GLY A 122 -8.72 0.88 -20.96
C GLY A 122 -8.34 0.05 -19.73
N SER A 123 -7.18 -0.60 -19.77
CA SER A 123 -6.67 -1.40 -18.65
C SER A 123 -6.38 -0.54 -17.42
N ALA A 124 -5.81 0.66 -17.61
CA ALA A 124 -5.55 1.59 -16.51
C ALA A 124 -6.83 2.05 -15.80
N GLU A 125 -7.89 2.40 -16.53
CA GLU A 125 -9.18 2.79 -15.93
C GLU A 125 -9.82 1.63 -15.15
N ASN A 126 -9.75 0.40 -15.69
CA ASN A 126 -10.24 -0.79 -15.00
C ASN A 126 -9.48 -1.03 -13.68
N VAL A 127 -8.15 -0.98 -13.71
CA VAL A 127 -7.30 -1.15 -12.52
C VAL A 127 -7.61 -0.06 -11.48
N VAL A 128 -7.70 1.20 -11.89
CA VAL A 128 -7.97 2.31 -10.96
C VAL A 128 -9.38 2.22 -10.35
N THR A 129 -10.37 1.75 -11.11
CA THR A 129 -11.73 1.53 -10.62
C THR A 129 -11.73 0.43 -9.55
N LEU A 130 -11.14 -0.72 -9.84
CA LEU A 130 -11.02 -1.84 -8.89
C LEU A 130 -10.27 -1.44 -7.61
N LEU A 131 -9.17 -0.69 -7.74
CA LEU A 131 -8.43 -0.19 -6.57
C LEU A 131 -9.27 0.78 -5.74
N ARG A 132 -10.06 1.65 -6.39
CA ARG A 132 -10.91 2.61 -5.68
C ARG A 132 -11.99 1.90 -4.88
N GLU A 133 -12.69 0.93 -5.49
CA GLU A 133 -13.72 0.12 -4.82
C GLU A 133 -13.13 -0.62 -3.62
N LYS A 134 -11.97 -1.26 -3.82
CA LYS A 134 -11.25 -1.94 -2.73
C LYS A 134 -10.91 -0.97 -1.60
N TYR A 135 -10.38 0.20 -1.90
CA TYR A 135 -9.97 1.17 -0.88
C TYR A 135 -11.16 1.79 -0.15
N GLN A 136 -12.29 2.00 -0.82
CA GLN A 136 -13.50 2.45 -0.16
C GLN A 136 -13.97 1.43 0.87
N SER A 137 -14.00 0.15 0.49
CA SER A 137 -14.37 -0.95 1.39
C SER A 137 -13.40 -1.07 2.57
N ASP A 138 -12.09 -1.10 2.29
CA ASP A 138 -11.04 -1.22 3.32
C ASP A 138 -11.07 -0.03 4.30
N LEU A 139 -11.23 1.20 3.80
CA LEU A 139 -11.32 2.39 4.64
C LEU A 139 -12.58 2.39 5.49
N THR A 140 -13.73 2.02 4.93
CA THR A 140 -14.99 1.91 5.68
C THR A 140 -14.84 0.94 6.85
N ALA A 141 -14.30 -0.25 6.59
CA ALA A 141 -14.05 -1.26 7.60
C ALA A 141 -13.06 -0.76 8.68
N ALA A 142 -11.97 -0.10 8.26
CA ALA A 142 -10.98 0.45 9.17
C ALA A 142 -11.56 1.57 10.05
N ILE A 143 -12.38 2.47 9.50
CA ILE A 143 -13.03 3.55 10.25
C ILE A 143 -13.98 2.96 11.30
N ASN A 144 -14.82 1.99 10.92
CA ASN A 144 -15.71 1.29 11.84
C ASN A 144 -14.94 0.61 12.99
N ALA A 145 -13.84 -0.08 12.66
CA ALA A 145 -13.01 -0.75 13.66
C ALA A 145 -12.30 0.24 14.60
N LEU A 146 -11.91 1.42 14.11
CA LEU A 146 -11.24 2.44 14.92
C LEU A 146 -12.24 3.16 15.85
N ARG A 147 -13.42 3.52 15.34
CA ARG A 147 -14.46 4.20 16.14
C ARG A 147 -15.06 3.35 17.25
N THR A 148 -14.99 2.02 17.14
CA THR A 148 -15.48 1.10 18.18
C THR A 148 -14.44 0.81 19.27
N ARG A 149 -13.18 1.22 19.06
CA ARG A 149 -12.07 1.02 20.00
C ARG A 149 -11.76 2.25 20.85
N ASP A 150 -12.04 3.44 20.32
CA ASP A 150 -11.96 4.72 21.03
C ASP A 150 -13.22 4.95 21.89
#